data_AF-A0A1V5CUM0-F1
#
_entry.id   AF-A0A1V5CUM0-F1
#
_cell.length_a   1.000
_cell.length_b   1.000
_cell.length_c   1.000
_cell.angle_alpha   90.00
_cell.angle_beta   90.00
_cell.angle_gamma   90.00
#
_symmetry.space_group_name_H-M   'P 1'
#
loop_
_entity.id
_entity.type
_entity.pdbx_description
1 polymer ?
#
loop_
_entity_poly.entity_id
_entity_poly.type
_entity_poly.pdbx_seq_one_letter_code
_entity_poly.pdbx_strand_id
1 'polypeptide(L)' 'MVLDRTVDVHIKHLREKLGTAAQFIRNMRGVGYKLEE' A
#
# COMPACT_ATOMS: atom_id res chain seq x y z
N MET A 1 -0.76 18.64 -5.06
CA MET A 1 -1.86 17.82 -4.49
C MET A 1 -1.59 16.37 -4.84
N VAL A 2 -1.21 15.55 -3.86
CA VAL A 2 -1.21 14.09 -4.05
C VAL A 2 -2.66 13.67 -3.89
N LEU A 3 -3.30 13.20 -4.96
CA LEU A 3 -4.65 12.64 -4.85
C LEU A 3 -4.54 11.23 -4.23
N ASP A 4 -5.53 10.82 -3.45
CA ASP A 4 -5.55 9.49 -2.83
C ASP A 4 -5.34 8.35 -3.85
N ARG A 5 -5.80 8.55 -5.09
CA ARG A 5 -5.57 7.63 -6.22
C ARG A 5 -4.10 7.46 -6.60
N THR A 6 -3.25 8.44 -6.31
CA THR A 6 -1.79 8.38 -6.56
C THR A 6 -1.10 7.49 -5.53
N VAL A 7 -1.59 7.47 -4.27
CA VAL A 7 -1.05 6.61 -3.21
C VAL A 7 -1.26 5.13 -3.56
N ASP A 8 -2.43 4.77 -4.10
CA ASP A 8 -2.74 3.40 -4.51
C ASP A 8 -1.76 2.86 -5.56
N VAL A 9 -1.37 3.69 -6.54
CA VAL A 9 -0.38 3.32 -7.57
C VAL A 9 0.98 3.08 -6.95
N HIS A 10 1.40 3.94 -6.02
CA HIS A 10 2.67 3.76 -5.31
C HIS A 10 2.66 2.50 -4.43
N ILE A 11 1.55 2.21 -3.75
CA ILE A 11 1.41 0.97 -2.96
C ILE A 11 1.42 -0.25 -3.86
N LYS A 12 0.80 -0.20 -5.04
CA LYS A 12 0.87 -1.29 -6.03
C LYS A 12 2.32 -1.57 -6.43
N HIS A 13 3.06 -0.55 -6.87
CA HIS A 13 4.47 -0.71 -7.25
C HIS A 13 5.34 -1.15 -6.06
N LEU A 14 5.04 -0.69 -4.85
CA LEU A 14 5.74 -1.10 -3.65
C LEU A 14 5.52 -2.59 -3.36
N ARG A 15 4.27 -3.07 -3.42
CA ARG A 15 3.93 -4.48 -3.26
C ARG A 15 4.63 -5.36 -4.30
N GLU A 16 4.66 -4.95 -5.56
CA GLU A 16 5.37 -5.66 -6.62
C GLU A 16 6.88 -5.80 -6.30
N LYS A 17 7.51 -4.73 -5.79
CA LYS A 17 8.94 -4.77 -5.38
C LYS A 17 9.20 -5.60 -4.13
N LEU A 18 8.25 -5.66 -3.20
CA LEU A 18 8.37 -6.40 -1.95
C LEU A 18 8.12 -7.91 -2.13
N GLY A 19 7.44 -8.33 -3.20
CA GLY A 19 7.17 -9.74 -3.46
C GLY A 19 6.38 -10.39 -2.31
N THR A 20 6.94 -11.43 -1.69
CA THR A 20 6.30 -12.14 -0.56
C THR A 20 6.10 -11.24 0.66
N ALA A 21 6.93 -10.21 0.87
CA ALA A 21 6.75 -9.27 1.97
C ALA A 21 5.58 -8.29 1.76
N ALA A 22 4.97 -8.26 0.57
CA ALA A 22 3.78 -7.45 0.31
C ALA A 22 2.57 -7.84 1.18
N GLN A 23 2.55 -9.08 1.70
CA GLN A 23 1.50 -9.59 2.57
C GLN A 23 1.36 -8.78 3.88
N PHE A 24 2.43 -8.11 4.31
CA PHE A 24 2.46 -7.27 5.50
C PHE A 24 1.77 -5.91 5.29
N ILE A 25 1.48 -5.51 4.04
CA ILE A 25 0.77 -4.26 3.76
C ILE A 25 -0.74 -4.51 3.80
N ARG A 26 -1.40 -4.09 4.87
CA ARG A 26 -2.86 -4.14 5.06
C ARG A 26 -3.56 -2.85 4.62
N ASN A 27 -4.74 -3.00 4.00
CA ASN A 27 -5.61 -1.88 3.67
C ASN A 27 -6.48 -1.52 4.87
N MET A 28 -6.42 -0.26 5.30
CA MET A 28 -7.25 0.32 6.35
C MET A 28 -8.35 1.17 5.71
N ARG A 29 -9.60 0.69 5.74
CA ARG A 29 -10.75 1.37 5.13
C ARG A 29 -10.93 2.77 5.72
N GLY A 30 -10.98 3.79 4.85
CA GLY A 30 -11.17 5.19 5.24
C GLY A 30 -9.93 5.87 5.84
N VAL A 31 -8.78 5.19 5.89
CA VAL A 31 -7.54 5.73 6.48
C VAL A 31 -6.35 5.60 5.53
N GLY A 32 -6.17 4.44 4.87
CA GLY A 32 -5.03 4.20 3.97
C GLY A 32 -4.44 2.81 4.11
N TYR A 33 -3.12 2.73 4.35
CA TYR A 33 -2.36 1.47 4.37
C TYR A 33 -1.52 1.38 5.64
N LYS A 34 -1.43 0.17 6.21
CA LYS A 34 -0.64 -0.13 7.43
C LYS A 34 0.31 -1.28 7.15
N LEU A 35 1.52 -1.22 7.69
CA LEU A 35 2.41 -2.37 7.80
C LEU A 35 2.12 -3.11 9.11
N GLU A 36 1.88 -4.40 9.00
CA GLU A 36 1.57 -5.28 10.14
C GLU A 36 2.26 -6.62 9.90
N GLU A 37 2.85 -7.18 10.96
CA GLU A 37 3.54 -8.48 10.97
C GLU A 37 2.54 -9.66 10.99
#